data_AF-A0A6N9VG61-F1
#
_entry.id   AF-A0A6N9VG61-F1
#
_cell.length_a   1.000
_cell.length_b   1.000
_cell.length_c   1.000
_cell.angle_alpha   90.00
_cell.angle_beta   90.00
_cell.angle_gamma   90.00
#
_symmetry.space_group_name_H-M   'P 1'
#
loop_
_entity.id
_entity.type
_entity.pdbx_description
1 polymer ?
#
loop_
_entity_poly.entity_id
_entity_poly.type
_entity_poly.pdbx_seq_one_letter_code
_entity_poly.pdbx_strand_id
1 'polypeptide(L)' 'MTPTPAAPMSGYLTTGQAASRIGSTTQYVRELIHAGHFDAIDIGTGERARFRVTAESVEKFLTDRTVRPTTPSEVAA' A
#
# COMPACT_ATOMS: atom_id res chain seq x y z
N MET A 1 23.43 5.61 7.07
CA MET A 1 22.48 4.47 7.03
C MET A 1 21.97 4.36 5.61
N THR A 2 22.25 3.25 4.92
CA THR A 2 21.72 2.95 3.59
C THR A 2 20.31 2.36 3.75
N PRO A 3 19.31 2.80 2.97
CA PRO A 3 17.99 2.16 3.01
C PRO A 3 18.12 0.75 2.42
N THR A 4 17.85 -0.27 3.23
CA THR A 4 17.71 -1.65 2.73
C THR A 4 16.52 -1.66 1.77
N PRO A 5 16.71 -2.04 0.50
CA PRO A 5 15.60 -2.20 -0.42
C PRO A 5 14.71 -3.34 0.11
N ALA A 6 13.45 -3.02 0.42
CA ALA A 6 12.48 -4.02 0.80
C ALA A 6 12.35 -5.01 -0.37
N ALA A 7 12.68 -6.28 -0.15
CA ALA A 7 12.52 -7.32 -1.16
C ALA A 7 11.08 -7.29 -1.71
N PRO A 8 10.87 -7.57 -3.02
CA PRO A 8 9.53 -7.70 -3.58
C PRO A 8 8.85 -8.86 -2.83
N MET A 9 7.89 -8.52 -1.97
CA MET A 9 7.14 -9.53 -1.24
C MET A 9 6.01 -9.99 -2.14
N SER A 10 6.22 -11.10 -2.84
CA SER A 10 5.13 -11.85 -3.45
C SER A 10 4.26 -12.44 -2.33
N GLY A 11 2.99 -12.01 -2.24
CA GLY A 11 2.02 -12.59 -1.30
C GLY A 11 1.05 -11.62 -0.64
N TYR A 12 0.52 -12.04 0.52
CA TYR A 12 -0.52 -11.34 1.27
C TYR A 12 0.01 -10.71 2.56
N LEU A 13 -0.14 -9.39 2.67
CA LEU A 13 0.16 -8.58 3.83
C LEU A 13 -1.02 -8.53 4.80
N THR A 14 -0.72 -8.52 6.10
CA THR A 14 -1.73 -8.12 7.10
C THR A 14 -2.02 -6.62 7.00
N THR A 15 -3.18 -6.18 7.50
CA THR A 15 -3.53 -4.75 7.55
C THR A 15 -2.47 -3.91 8.29
N GLY A 16 -1.83 -4.47 9.32
CA GLY A 16 -0.75 -3.79 10.06
C GLY A 16 0.52 -3.63 9.22
N GLN A 17 0.91 -4.66 8.46
CA GLN A 17 2.07 -4.56 7.56
C GLN A 17 1.81 -3.60 6.41
N ALA A 18 0.61 -3.62 5.83
CA ALA A 18 0.21 -2.66 4.81
C ALA A 18 0.26 -1.23 5.35
N ALA A 19 -0.24 -1.01 6.57
CA ALA A 19 -0.22 0.29 7.24
C ALA A 19 1.21 0.82 7.44
N SER A 20 2.12 -0.03 7.93
CA SER A 20 3.54 0.34 8.06
C SER A 20 4.19 0.69 6.73
N ARG A 21 3.78 0.05 5.62
CA ARG A 21 4.37 0.28 4.28
C ARG A 21 3.89 1.58 3.65
N ILE A 22 2.62 1.94 3.84
CA ILE A 22 2.08 3.21 3.34
C ILE A 22 2.30 4.38 4.31
N GLY A 23 2.93 4.14 5.47
CA GLY A 23 3.13 5.15 6.50
C GLY A 23 1.83 5.65 7.13
N SER A 24 0.83 4.78 7.30
CA SER A 24 -0.49 5.15 7.83
C SER A 24 -0.95 4.19 8.93
N THR A 25 -2.21 4.32 9.36
CA THR A 25 -2.81 3.51 10.42
C THR A 25 -3.53 2.29 9.86
N THR A 26 -3.67 1.25 10.68
CA THR A 26 -4.46 0.05 10.34
C THR A 26 -5.92 0.37 10.04
N GLN A 27 -6.47 1.40 10.69
CA GLN A 27 -7.84 1.86 10.45
C GLN A 27 -7.99 2.44 9.05
N TYR A 28 -7.05 3.29 8.63
CA TYR A 28 -7.02 3.82 7.28
C TYR A 28 -6.91 2.72 6.21
N VAL A 29 -6.08 1.70 6.46
CA VAL A 29 -6.01 0.54 5.55
C VAL A 29 -7.35 -0.19 5.44
N ARG A 30 -8.11 -0.33 6.54
CA ARG A 30 -9.46 -0.93 6.48
C ARG A 30 -10.42 -0.07 5.65
N GLU A 31 -10.38 1.25 5.82
CA GLU A 31 -11.18 2.16 4.99
C GLU A 31 -10.85 2.02 3.51
N LEU A 32 -9.56 1.90 3.16
CA LEU A 32 -9.12 1.68 1.78
C LEU A 32 -9.59 0.33 1.21
N ILE A 33 -9.62 -0.72 2.04
CA ILE A 33 -10.19 -2.02 1.65
C ILE A 33 -11.70 -1.88 1.40
N HIS A 34 -12.43 -1.26 2.33
CA HIS A 34 -13.88 -1.05 2.18
C HIS A 34 -14.24 -0.12 1.00
N ALA A 35 -13.37 0.83 0.68
CA ALA A 35 -13.51 1.71 -0.48
C ALA A 35 -13.09 1.04 -1.81
N GLY A 36 -12.57 -0.20 -1.78
CA GLY A 36 -12.14 -0.93 -2.98
C GLY A 36 -10.81 -0.46 -3.58
N HIS A 37 -9.99 0.28 -2.82
CA HIS A 37 -8.65 0.70 -3.25
C HIS A 37 -7.59 -0.39 -3.09
N PHE A 38 -7.84 -1.36 -2.21
CA PHE A 38 -6.95 -2.50 -1.99
C PHE A 38 -7.63 -3.81 -2.31
N ASP A 39 -6.92 -4.64 -3.07
CA ASP A 39 -7.31 -6.03 -3.28
C ASP A 39 -6.98 -6.82 -2.01
N ALA A 40 -8.03 -7.22 -1.30
CA ALA A 40 -7.92 -7.88 -0.01
C ALA A 40 -8.90 -9.04 0.09
N ILE A 41 -8.42 -10.14 0.67
CA ILE A 41 -9.23 -11.30 1.00
C ILE A 41 -9.56 -11.28 2.49
N ASP A 42 -10.80 -11.59 2.85
CA ASP A 42 -11.16 -11.85 4.24
C ASP A 42 -10.86 -13.32 4.56
N ILE A 43 -9.95 -13.52 5.52
CA ILE A 43 -9.60 -14.84 6.07
C ILE A 43 -10.12 -14.99 7.51
N GLY A 44 -11.01 -14.10 7.94
CA GLY A 44 -11.66 -14.18 9.24
C GLY A 44 -12.60 -15.38 9.30
N THR A 45 -12.40 -16.24 10.30
CA THR A 45 -13.37 -17.26 10.68
C THR A 45 -14.13 -16.75 11.92
N GLY A 46 -15.39 -16.34 11.75
CA GLY A 46 -16.27 -15.86 12.84
C GLY A 46 -16.48 -14.33 12.87
N GLU A 47 -16.73 -13.75 14.06
CA GLU A 47 -17.07 -12.32 14.23
C GLU A 47 -15.91 -11.34 13.96
N ARG A 48 -14.67 -11.82 13.83
CA ARG A 48 -13.49 -10.96 13.60
C ARG A 48 -12.95 -11.16 12.19
N ALA A 49 -13.37 -10.27 11.28
CA ALA A 49 -12.79 -10.15 9.96
C ALA A 49 -11.27 -9.98 10.05
N ARG A 50 -10.53 -10.78 9.29
CA ARG A 50 -9.07 -10.71 9.19
C ARG A 50 -8.74 -10.50 7.73
N PHE A 51 -8.53 -9.25 7.35
CA PHE A 51 -8.17 -8.92 5.99
C PHE A 51 -6.69 -9.18 5.70
N ARG A 52 -6.44 -9.71 4.51
CA ARG A 52 -5.12 -9.94 3.92
C ARG A 52 -5.07 -9.21 2.60
N VAL A 53 -4.23 -8.18 2.54
CA VAL A 53 -4.06 -7.28 1.38
C VAL A 53 -2.95 -7.82 0.49
N THR A 54 -3.13 -7.85 -0.83
CA THR A 54 -2.02 -8.25 -1.73
C THR A 54 -0.94 -7.18 -1.72
N ALA A 55 0.33 -7.60 -1.67
CA ALA A 55 1.46 -6.67 -1.69
C ALA A 55 1.48 -5.82 -2.96
N GLU A 56 1.10 -6.42 -4.10
CA GLU A 56 0.99 -5.75 -5.40
C GLU A 56 -0.02 -4.59 -5.37
N SER A 57 -1.17 -4.75 -4.70
CA SER A 57 -2.13 -3.64 -4.58
C SER A 57 -1.55 -2.47 -3.79
N VAL A 58 -0.75 -2.75 -2.75
CA VAL A 58 -0.09 -1.72 -1.95
C VAL A 58 0.96 -0.97 -2.77
N GLU A 59 1.77 -1.69 -3.54
CA GLU A 59 2.77 -1.08 -4.42
C GLU A 59 2.15 -0.29 -5.57
N LYS A 60 1.08 -0.81 -6.17
CA LYS A 60 0.30 -0.10 -7.18
C LYS A 60 -0.27 1.20 -6.61
N PHE A 61 -0.84 1.16 -5.41
CA PHE A 61 -1.38 2.34 -4.74
C PHE A 61 -0.31 3.40 -4.44
N LEU A 62 0.86 2.98 -3.96
CA LEU A 62 1.99 3.89 -3.74
C LEU A 62 2.49 4.48 -5.05
N THR A 63 2.57 3.68 -6.11
CA THR A 63 3.00 4.13 -7.44
C THR A 63 2.01 5.12 -8.06
N ASP A 64 0.72 4.84 -7.98
CA ASP A 64 -0.37 5.68 -8.49
C ASP A 64 -0.41 7.05 -7.78
N ARG A 65 -0.22 7.06 -6.46
CA ARG A 65 -0.19 8.28 -5.64
C ARG A 65 1.16 8.98 -5.60
N THR A 66 2.22 8.38 -6.16
CA THR A 66 3.50 9.05 -6.30
C THR A 66 3.37 10.13 -7.36
N VAL A 67 3.16 11.38 -6.92
CA VAL A 67 3.31 12.54 -7.80
C VAL A 67 4.78 12.60 -8.21
N ARG A 68 5.08 12.20 -9.44
CA ARG A 68 6.39 12.48 -10.02
C ARG A 68 6.46 13.99 -10.16
N PRO A 69 7.41 14.69 -9.51
CA PRO A 69 7.64 16.07 -9.85
C PRO A 69 8.01 16.08 -11.34
N THR A 70 7.13 16.62 -12.18
CA THR A 70 7.52 17.10 -13.50
C THR A 70 8.60 18.12 -13.22
N THR A 71 9.86 17.72 -13.40
CA THR A 71 10.95 18.68 -13.54
C THR A 71 10.51 19.65 -14.64
N PRO A 72 10.33 20.95 -14.35
CA PRO A 72 10.26 21.92 -15.42
C PRO A 72 11.65 21.93 -16.06
N SER A 73 11.85 21.11 -17.08
CA SER A 73 13.02 21.23 -17.96
C SER A 73 12.85 22.53 -18.72
N GLU A 74 13.56 23.54 -18.23
CA GLU A 74 14.23 24.56 -19.01
C GLU A 74 13.34 25.55 -19.79
N VAL A 75 12.95 26.61 -19.07
CA VAL A 75 12.96 27.96 -19.63
C VAL A 75 14.43 28.32 -19.91
N ALA A 76 14.91 28.21 -21.14
CA ALA A 76 16.02 29.00 -21.69
C ALA A 76 16.39 28.54 -23.12
N ALA A 77 15.96 29.29 -24.13
CA ALA A 77 16.78 29.83 -25.23
C ALA A 77 15.86 30.36 -26.34
#